data_AF-A0ABD7ALE9-F1
#
_entry.id   AF-A0ABD7ALE9-F1
#
_cell.length_a   1.000
_cell.length_b   1.000
_cell.length_c   1.000
_cell.angle_alpha   90.00
_cell.angle_beta   90.00
_cell.angle_gamma   90.00
#
_symmetry.space_group_name_H-M   'P 1'
#
loop_
_entity.id
_entity.type
_entity.pdbx_description
1 polymer ?
#
loop_
_entity_poly.entity_id
_entity_poly.type
_entity_poly.pdbx_seq_one_letter_code
_entity_poly.pdbx_strand_id
1 'polypeptide(L)'
;MKKVILAALIGLSGVAHAEWKHEVTQDKMGRGSDEIATVVSSNALSLQPPYEGKQNATFSLRSLRGENNEFVVAVEKGQIICEQDGCGLLVRVDDEKAFRLIGSHPKDGSSDMVVGSINTEDLRKIKKAKSILIELTIYQNGEHVLEFDSKDNPFVGRKTYLISEIREMIDSGKPPKRTKTSEVPMDMPKFDICKKVANKSSEDGKITVTEVNKKDEFTTATYGEDSVTTLACKRGSKTSMLSFFRYD
;
A
#
# COMPACT_ATOMS: atom_id res chain seq x y z
N MET A 1 32.26 -52.11 -32.61
CA MET A 1 31.45 -51.58 -31.48
C MET A 1 31.56 -50.06 -31.50
N LYS A 2 30.64 -49.35 -32.16
CA LYS A 2 30.58 -47.88 -32.16
C LYS A 2 29.51 -47.45 -31.14
N LYS A 3 29.93 -46.79 -30.07
CA LYS A 3 29.03 -46.24 -29.06
C LYS A 3 28.38 -44.98 -29.62
N VAL A 4 27.05 -45.00 -29.76
CA VAL A 4 26.23 -43.82 -30.05
C VAL A 4 25.98 -43.13 -28.71
N ILE A 5 26.47 -41.90 -28.56
CA ILE A 5 26.17 -41.05 -27.40
C ILE A 5 24.96 -40.21 -27.79
N LEU A 6 23.83 -40.50 -27.13
CA LEU A 6 22.59 -39.74 -27.26
C LEU A 6 22.73 -38.48 -26.37
N ALA A 7 22.86 -37.31 -26.99
CA ALA A 7 22.84 -36.04 -26.27
C ALA A 7 21.39 -35.69 -25.92
N ALA A 8 21.04 -35.75 -24.64
CA ALA A 8 19.77 -35.26 -24.13
C ALA A 8 19.79 -33.73 -24.14
N LEU A 9 19.01 -33.13 -25.04
CA LEU A 9 18.67 -31.70 -25.01
C LEU A 9 17.76 -31.45 -23.81
N ILE A 10 18.36 -31.03 -22.69
CA ILE A 10 17.63 -30.45 -21.57
C ILE A 10 17.16 -29.07 -22.04
N GLY A 11 15.89 -28.97 -22.43
CA GLY A 11 15.23 -27.69 -22.63
C GLY A 11 15.19 -26.96 -21.30
N LEU A 12 15.94 -25.86 -21.17
CA LEU A 12 15.72 -24.91 -20.08
C LEU A 12 14.36 -24.24 -20.32
N SER A 13 13.32 -24.77 -19.67
CA SER A 13 12.08 -24.05 -19.47
C SER A 13 12.41 -22.82 -18.62
N GLY A 14 12.59 -21.66 -19.25
CA GLY A 14 12.67 -20.40 -18.54
C GLY A 14 11.39 -20.24 -17.73
N VAL A 15 11.50 -20.20 -16.41
CA VAL A 15 10.39 -19.78 -15.54
C VAL A 15 10.15 -18.32 -15.89
N ALA A 16 9.03 -18.02 -16.55
CA ALA A 16 8.62 -16.64 -16.75
C ALA A 16 8.41 -16.03 -15.35
N HIS A 17 9.31 -15.13 -14.95
CA HIS A 17 9.18 -14.39 -13.71
C HIS A 17 8.08 -13.33 -13.86
N ALA A 18 7.41 -13.00 -12.75
CA ALA A 18 6.55 -11.83 -12.68
C ALA A 18 7.33 -10.57 -13.10
N GLU A 19 6.91 -9.91 -14.17
CA GLU A 19 7.56 -8.70 -14.66
C GLU A 19 6.92 -7.48 -14.00
N TRP A 20 7.43 -7.11 -12.82
CA TRP A 20 7.06 -5.87 -12.17
C TRP A 20 7.75 -4.68 -12.86
N LYS A 21 6.96 -3.71 -13.32
CA LYS A 21 7.47 -2.39 -13.70
C LYS A 21 7.56 -1.53 -12.44
N HIS A 22 8.77 -1.10 -12.08
CA HIS A 22 9.02 -0.22 -10.93
C HIS A 22 9.50 1.15 -11.39
N GLU A 23 8.90 2.20 -10.85
CA GLU A 23 9.21 3.59 -11.17
C GLU A 23 9.26 4.43 -9.90
N VAL A 24 10.27 5.29 -9.81
CA VAL A 24 10.37 6.34 -8.79
C VAL A 24 10.58 7.66 -9.49
N THR A 25 9.61 8.56 -9.38
CA THR A 25 9.59 9.82 -10.12
C THR A 25 9.53 11.00 -9.17
N GLN A 26 10.39 12.00 -9.41
CA GLN A 26 10.36 13.26 -8.67
C GLN A 26 9.18 14.11 -9.14
N ASP A 27 8.38 14.57 -8.20
CA ASP A 27 7.30 15.49 -8.46
C ASP A 27 7.87 16.85 -8.89
N LYS A 28 7.58 17.23 -10.13
CA LYS A 28 8.06 18.46 -10.76
C LYS A 28 7.65 19.73 -10.00
N MET A 29 6.65 19.67 -9.13
CA MET A 29 6.24 20.77 -8.26
C MET A 29 7.11 20.91 -7.00
N GLY A 30 8.23 20.16 -6.89
CA GLY A 30 9.18 20.27 -5.77
C GLY A 30 8.70 19.60 -4.49
N ARG A 31 7.83 18.62 -4.67
CA ARG A 31 6.95 18.14 -3.62
C ARG A 31 7.54 16.89 -2.95
N GLY A 32 8.24 16.04 -3.68
CA GLY A 32 8.85 14.81 -3.19
C GLY A 32 8.95 13.79 -4.32
N SER A 33 9.08 12.51 -3.98
CA SER A 33 9.05 11.41 -4.96
C SER A 33 7.79 10.58 -4.83
N ASP A 34 7.24 10.16 -5.97
CA ASP A 34 6.21 9.14 -6.08
C ASP A 34 6.87 7.82 -6.45
N GLU A 35 6.46 6.73 -5.81
CA GLU A 35 6.90 5.36 -6.10
C GLU A 35 5.72 4.54 -6.60
N ILE A 36 5.91 3.80 -7.69
CA ILE A 36 4.88 2.92 -8.26
C ILE A 36 5.53 1.59 -8.67
N ALA A 37 4.92 0.48 -8.27
CA ALA A 37 5.23 -0.86 -8.76
C ALA A 37 3.97 -1.45 -9.39
N THR A 38 4.03 -1.86 -10.65
CA THR A 38 2.90 -2.36 -11.43
C THR A 38 3.19 -3.74 -12.00
N VAL A 39 2.20 -4.63 -11.96
CA VAL A 39 2.24 -5.94 -12.61
C VAL A 39 1.00 -6.12 -13.48
N VAL A 40 1.16 -6.81 -14.61
CA VAL A 40 0.08 -7.15 -15.54
C VAL A 40 -0.48 -8.53 -15.21
N SER A 41 -1.79 -8.72 -15.38
CA SER A 41 -2.44 -10.01 -15.13
C SER A 41 -1.89 -11.11 -16.04
N SER A 42 -1.68 -12.31 -15.49
CA SER A 42 -1.25 -13.50 -16.23
C SER A 42 -2.39 -14.09 -17.07
N ASN A 43 -3.64 -13.92 -16.61
CA ASN A 43 -4.82 -14.25 -17.39
C ASN A 43 -5.32 -13.01 -18.16
N ALA A 44 -6.05 -13.26 -19.23
CA ALA A 44 -6.70 -12.22 -20.02
C ALA A 44 -8.21 -12.32 -19.85
N LEU A 45 -8.87 -11.17 -19.73
CA LEU A 45 -10.32 -11.05 -19.77
C LEU A 45 -10.79 -11.02 -21.23
N SER A 46 -11.95 -11.59 -21.50
CA SER A 46 -12.62 -11.47 -22.79
C SER A 46 -14.02 -10.91 -22.54
N LEU A 47 -14.19 -9.62 -22.82
CA LEU A 47 -15.43 -8.92 -22.53
C LEU A 47 -16.36 -8.92 -23.74
N GLN A 48 -17.64 -8.84 -23.44
CA GLN A 48 -18.75 -8.66 -24.37
C GLN A 48 -19.02 -7.16 -24.59
N PRO A 49 -19.87 -6.80 -25.58
CA PRO A 49 -20.29 -5.42 -25.78
C PRO A 49 -20.75 -4.77 -24.47
N PRO A 50 -20.36 -3.51 -24.17
CA PRO A 50 -19.70 -2.53 -25.05
C PRO A 50 -18.15 -2.45 -24.92
N TYR A 51 -17.51 -3.46 -24.31
CA TYR A 51 -16.06 -3.45 -24.01
C TYR A 51 -15.29 -4.52 -24.78
N GLU A 52 -15.79 -4.90 -25.96
CA GLU A 52 -15.41 -6.12 -26.67
C GLU A 52 -13.90 -6.30 -26.82
N GLY A 53 -13.52 -7.56 -26.63
CA GLY A 53 -12.19 -8.05 -26.98
C GLY A 53 -11.44 -8.63 -25.78
N LYS A 54 -10.30 -9.21 -26.13
CA LYS A 54 -9.34 -9.75 -25.18
C LYS A 54 -8.48 -8.61 -24.66
N GLN A 55 -8.29 -8.55 -23.34
CA GLN A 55 -7.49 -7.54 -22.66
C GLN A 55 -6.88 -8.10 -21.38
N ASN A 56 -5.89 -7.41 -20.85
CA ASN A 56 -5.33 -7.70 -19.55
C ASN A 56 -5.74 -6.63 -18.52
N ALA A 57 -5.43 -6.90 -17.26
CA ALA A 57 -5.59 -5.94 -16.18
C ALA A 57 -4.23 -5.60 -15.58
N THR A 58 -4.17 -4.54 -14.80
CA THR A 58 -2.99 -4.16 -14.02
C THR A 58 -3.32 -4.07 -12.55
N PHE A 59 -2.35 -4.49 -11.73
CA PHE A 59 -2.35 -4.26 -10.30
C PHE A 59 -1.11 -3.44 -9.95
N SER A 60 -1.30 -2.34 -9.24
CA SER A 60 -0.21 -1.47 -8.81
C SER A 60 -0.25 -1.21 -7.32
N LEU A 61 0.93 -1.15 -6.72
CA LEU A 61 1.16 -0.54 -5.43
C LEU A 61 1.84 0.81 -5.66
N ARG A 62 1.35 1.85 -5.00
CA ARG A 62 1.97 3.18 -5.07
C ARG A 62 2.11 3.84 -3.71
N SER A 63 3.14 4.64 -3.58
CA SER A 63 3.32 5.58 -2.48
C SER A 63 3.47 6.96 -3.08
N LEU A 64 2.37 7.71 -3.04
CA LEU A 64 2.37 9.09 -3.49
C LEU A 64 2.72 10.01 -2.34
N ARG A 65 3.31 11.15 -2.65
CA ARG A 65 3.73 12.09 -1.62
C ARG A 65 2.56 12.58 -0.76
N GLY A 66 2.72 12.41 0.56
CA GLY A 66 1.77 12.91 1.56
C GLY A 66 0.60 11.97 1.81
N GLU A 67 0.44 10.95 0.96
CA GLU A 67 -0.64 9.97 1.02
C GLU A 67 -0.15 8.67 1.66
N ASN A 68 -1.09 7.77 1.95
CA ASN A 68 -0.78 6.45 2.47
C ASN A 68 -0.20 5.57 1.35
N ASN A 69 0.21 4.35 1.69
CA ASN A 69 0.39 3.37 0.62
C ASN A 69 -0.98 3.09 0.02
N GLU A 70 -1.02 2.97 -1.30
CA GLU A 70 -2.25 2.74 -2.05
C GLU A 70 -2.10 1.54 -2.96
N PHE A 71 -3.25 0.94 -3.27
CA PHE A 71 -3.39 -0.01 -4.35
C PHE A 71 -4.15 0.64 -5.52
N VAL A 72 -3.87 0.18 -6.73
CA VAL A 72 -4.64 0.49 -7.93
C VAL A 72 -4.91 -0.81 -8.68
N VAL A 73 -6.16 -1.06 -9.05
CA VAL A 73 -6.54 -2.15 -9.96
C VAL A 73 -7.23 -1.52 -11.15
N ALA A 74 -6.77 -1.83 -12.37
CA ALA A 74 -7.31 -1.26 -13.59
C ALA A 74 -7.49 -2.32 -14.69
N VAL A 75 -8.52 -2.17 -15.52
CA VAL A 75 -8.72 -2.92 -16.76
C VAL A 75 -8.50 -1.99 -17.95
N GLU A 76 -8.12 -2.51 -19.12
CA GLU A 76 -7.90 -1.68 -20.31
C GLU A 76 -9.21 -1.09 -20.88
N LYS A 77 -10.31 -1.84 -20.76
CA LYS A 77 -11.65 -1.45 -21.18
C LYS A 77 -12.67 -2.03 -20.22
N GLY A 78 -13.51 -1.18 -19.66
CA GLY A 78 -14.59 -1.61 -18.78
C GLY A 78 -15.06 -0.48 -17.90
N GLN A 79 -16.15 -0.74 -17.19
CA GLN A 79 -16.61 0.08 -16.08
C GLN A 79 -16.70 -0.81 -14.86
N ILE A 80 -15.78 -0.64 -13.92
CA ILE A 80 -15.77 -1.35 -12.65
C ILE A 80 -16.90 -0.80 -11.79
N ILE A 81 -17.78 -1.69 -11.33
CA ILE A 81 -18.92 -1.35 -10.50
C ILE A 81 -18.46 -1.11 -9.07
N CYS A 82 -18.97 -0.03 -8.49
CA CYS A 82 -18.77 0.32 -7.09
C CYS A 82 -20.13 0.47 -6.42
N GLU A 83 -20.21 0.05 -5.17
CA GLU A 83 -21.39 0.13 -4.33
C GLU A 83 -21.40 1.48 -3.57
N GLN A 84 -22.46 1.77 -2.82
CA GLN A 84 -22.53 2.98 -1.98
C GLN A 84 -21.34 3.10 -1.01
N ASP A 85 -20.88 1.97 -0.48
CA ASP A 85 -19.79 1.91 0.50
C ASP A 85 -18.40 1.85 -0.15
N GLY A 86 -18.32 2.00 -1.47
CA GLY A 86 -17.09 2.03 -2.25
C GLY A 86 -16.93 0.87 -3.24
N CYS A 87 -15.77 0.84 -3.86
CA CYS A 87 -15.38 -0.18 -4.84
C CYS A 87 -14.74 -1.36 -4.09
N GLY A 88 -15.54 -2.40 -3.83
CA GLY A 88 -15.08 -3.59 -3.15
C GLY A 88 -14.38 -4.57 -4.08
N LEU A 89 -13.15 -4.95 -3.73
CA LEU A 89 -12.37 -5.97 -4.43
C LEU A 89 -12.13 -7.15 -3.48
N LEU A 90 -12.50 -8.36 -3.90
CA LEU A 90 -12.18 -9.57 -3.14
C LEU A 90 -10.79 -10.05 -3.54
N VAL A 91 -9.87 -10.05 -2.60
CA VAL A 91 -8.47 -10.36 -2.82
C VAL A 91 -8.12 -11.65 -2.13
N ARG A 92 -7.46 -12.56 -2.84
CA ARG A 92 -6.83 -13.75 -2.27
C ARG A 92 -5.35 -13.74 -2.60
N VAL A 93 -4.53 -13.85 -1.56
CA VAL A 93 -3.07 -13.97 -1.69
C VAL A 93 -2.72 -15.44 -1.51
N ASP A 94 -2.00 -16.00 -2.48
CA ASP A 94 -1.64 -17.42 -2.49
C ASP A 94 -2.86 -18.33 -2.16
N ASP A 95 -2.70 -19.26 -1.23
CA ASP A 95 -3.76 -20.14 -0.74
C ASP A 95 -4.36 -19.67 0.61
N GLU A 96 -4.17 -18.40 0.96
CA GLU A 96 -4.73 -17.81 2.18
C GLU A 96 -6.22 -17.49 2.05
N LYS A 97 -6.85 -17.16 3.19
CA LYS A 97 -8.24 -16.70 3.22
C LYS A 97 -8.37 -15.37 2.48
N ALA A 98 -9.40 -15.25 1.64
CA ALA A 98 -9.70 -14.01 0.94
C ALA A 98 -10.08 -12.87 1.91
N PHE A 99 -9.70 -11.65 1.56
CA PHE A 99 -9.99 -10.41 2.28
C PHE A 99 -10.45 -9.32 1.31
N ARG A 100 -11.12 -8.27 1.82
CA ARG A 100 -11.67 -7.21 0.98
C ARG A 100 -10.73 -5.99 0.99
N LEU A 101 -10.35 -5.51 -0.18
CA LEU A 101 -9.84 -4.15 -0.35
C LEU A 101 -11.00 -3.24 -0.75
N ILE A 102 -11.05 -2.04 -0.19
CA ILE A 102 -12.05 -1.02 -0.51
C ILE A 102 -11.34 0.18 -1.11
N GLY A 103 -11.82 0.64 -2.26
CA GLY A 103 -11.34 1.84 -2.92
C GLY A 103 -12.48 2.70 -3.45
N SER A 104 -12.13 3.65 -4.30
CA SER A 104 -13.06 4.48 -5.06
C SER A 104 -12.59 4.59 -6.51
N HIS A 105 -13.43 5.11 -7.40
CA HIS A 105 -12.96 5.62 -8.67
C HIS A 105 -11.96 6.77 -8.45
N PRO A 106 -10.96 6.93 -9.33
CA PRO A 106 -10.02 8.04 -9.28
C PRO A 106 -10.72 9.39 -9.49
N LYS A 107 -10.06 10.45 -9.01
CA LYS A 107 -10.57 11.84 -9.06
C LYS A 107 -10.71 12.41 -10.47
N ASP A 108 -10.08 11.78 -11.47
CA ASP A 108 -10.19 12.18 -12.88
C ASP A 108 -11.47 11.66 -13.57
N GLY A 109 -12.29 10.86 -12.85
CA GLY A 109 -13.55 10.34 -13.35
C GLY A 109 -13.42 9.04 -14.15
N SER A 110 -12.23 8.45 -14.22
CA SER A 110 -12.04 7.15 -14.86
C SER A 110 -12.82 6.07 -14.11
N SER A 111 -13.47 5.16 -14.85
CA SER A 111 -14.33 4.11 -14.27
C SER A 111 -13.80 2.69 -14.47
N ASP A 112 -12.73 2.56 -15.24
CA ASP A 112 -11.97 1.36 -15.55
C ASP A 112 -10.91 1.03 -14.49
N MET A 113 -10.80 1.84 -13.44
CA MET A 113 -9.86 1.62 -12.35
C MET A 113 -10.42 1.94 -10.97
N VAL A 114 -9.92 1.23 -9.97
CA VAL A 114 -10.19 1.43 -8.54
C VAL A 114 -8.88 1.78 -7.84
N VAL A 115 -8.92 2.82 -7.03
CA VAL A 115 -7.81 3.25 -6.17
C VAL A 115 -8.24 3.24 -4.71
N GLY A 116 -7.39 2.76 -3.81
CA GLY A 116 -7.68 2.82 -2.39
C GLY A 116 -6.43 2.79 -1.53
N SER A 117 -6.55 3.26 -0.30
CA SER A 117 -5.50 3.08 0.71
C SER A 117 -5.38 1.60 1.09
N ILE A 118 -4.16 1.13 1.31
CA ILE A 118 -3.90 -0.23 1.79
C ILE A 118 -3.35 -0.19 3.22
N ASN A 119 -3.95 -0.98 4.10
CA ASN A 119 -3.48 -1.09 5.48
C ASN A 119 -2.15 -1.85 5.56
N THR A 120 -1.50 -1.75 6.71
CA THR A 120 -0.16 -2.33 6.93
C THR A 120 -0.15 -3.85 6.84
N GLU A 121 -1.19 -4.52 7.30
CA GLU A 121 -1.25 -5.99 7.34
C GLU A 121 -1.39 -6.54 5.91
N ASP A 122 -2.35 -6.03 5.16
CA ASP A 122 -2.65 -6.48 3.80
C ASP A 122 -1.52 -6.12 2.84
N LEU A 123 -0.90 -4.94 3.00
CA LEU A 123 0.30 -4.58 2.24
C LEU A 123 1.43 -5.59 2.48
N ARG A 124 1.64 -6.02 3.73
CA ARG A 124 2.68 -7.01 4.04
C ARG A 124 2.38 -8.38 3.47
N LYS A 125 1.10 -8.79 3.42
CA LYS A 125 0.67 -10.02 2.74
C LYS A 125 0.96 -9.93 1.24
N ILE A 126 0.45 -8.88 0.59
CA ILE A 126 0.63 -8.64 -0.86
C ILE A 126 2.10 -8.56 -1.27
N LYS A 127 2.95 -7.87 -0.50
CA LYS A 127 4.38 -7.74 -0.82
C LYS A 127 5.17 -9.05 -0.76
N LYS A 128 4.67 -10.06 -0.04
CA LYS A 128 5.31 -11.38 0.11
C LYS A 128 4.66 -12.46 -0.74
N ALA A 129 3.55 -12.13 -1.39
CA ALA A 129 2.76 -13.04 -2.21
C ALA A 129 3.60 -13.61 -3.36
N LYS A 130 3.30 -14.86 -3.74
CA LYS A 130 3.75 -15.42 -5.02
C LYS A 130 2.68 -15.28 -6.10
N SER A 131 1.42 -15.27 -5.68
CA SER A 131 0.26 -15.13 -6.53
C SER A 131 -0.81 -14.28 -5.85
N ILE A 132 -1.52 -13.50 -6.64
CA ILE A 132 -2.65 -12.68 -6.18
C ILE A 132 -3.82 -12.90 -7.12
N LEU A 133 -4.98 -13.17 -6.55
CA LEU A 133 -6.26 -13.16 -7.24
C LEU A 133 -7.06 -11.95 -6.78
N ILE A 134 -7.63 -11.22 -7.72
CA ILE A 134 -8.50 -10.08 -7.45
C ILE A 134 -9.79 -10.25 -8.23
N GLU A 135 -10.90 -10.38 -7.52
CA GLU A 135 -12.23 -10.39 -8.12
C GLU A 135 -12.83 -8.98 -8.11
N LEU A 136 -13.43 -8.61 -9.23
CA LEU A 136 -14.15 -7.37 -9.41
C LEU A 136 -15.36 -7.57 -10.32
N THR A 137 -16.29 -6.63 -10.29
CA THR A 137 -17.48 -6.66 -11.15
C THR A 137 -17.39 -5.61 -12.24
N ILE A 138 -17.56 -6.03 -13.50
CA ILE A 138 -17.60 -5.14 -14.66
C ILE A 138 -19.04 -4.98 -15.12
N TYR A 139 -19.45 -3.73 -15.37
CA TYR A 139 -20.78 -3.41 -15.90
C TYR A 139 -21.10 -4.25 -17.15
N GLN A 140 -22.28 -4.87 -17.17
CA GLN A 140 -22.75 -5.76 -18.25
C GLN A 140 -21.88 -7.00 -18.55
N ASN A 141 -20.83 -7.25 -17.76
CA ASN A 141 -19.94 -8.41 -17.92
C ASN A 141 -19.85 -9.29 -16.67
N GLY A 142 -20.33 -8.80 -15.52
CA GLY A 142 -20.41 -9.57 -14.28
C GLY A 142 -19.07 -9.67 -13.56
N GLU A 143 -18.93 -10.70 -12.74
CA GLU A 143 -17.74 -10.95 -11.92
C GLU A 143 -16.61 -11.54 -12.76
N HIS A 144 -15.40 -11.01 -12.56
CA HIS A 144 -14.18 -11.49 -13.19
C HIS A 144 -13.06 -11.59 -12.17
N VAL A 145 -12.30 -12.69 -12.26
CA VAL A 145 -11.10 -12.91 -11.46
C VAL A 145 -9.88 -12.55 -12.30
N LEU A 146 -9.10 -11.61 -11.79
CA LEU A 146 -7.78 -11.24 -12.29
C LEU A 146 -6.72 -12.07 -11.58
N GLU A 147 -5.80 -12.65 -12.33
CA GLU A 147 -4.70 -13.47 -11.81
C GLU A 147 -3.37 -12.75 -12.02
N PHE A 148 -2.54 -12.67 -10.99
CA PHE A 148 -1.21 -12.04 -11.06
C PHE A 148 -0.15 -12.98 -10.47
N ASP A 149 0.94 -13.23 -11.22
CA ASP A 149 2.20 -13.67 -10.60
C ASP A 149 2.82 -12.46 -9.91
N SER A 150 3.07 -12.55 -8.61
CA SER A 150 3.44 -11.41 -7.76
C SER A 150 4.79 -11.59 -7.07
N LYS A 151 5.54 -12.63 -7.42
CA LYS A 151 6.90 -12.86 -6.91
C LYS A 151 7.79 -11.64 -7.15
N ASP A 152 8.80 -11.50 -6.30
CA ASP A 152 9.84 -10.48 -6.44
C ASP A 152 9.32 -9.03 -6.49
N ASN A 153 8.19 -8.76 -5.82
CA ASN A 153 7.56 -7.44 -5.76
C ASN A 153 8.57 -6.36 -5.29
N PRO A 154 8.91 -5.37 -6.14
CA PRO A 154 9.95 -4.38 -5.84
C PRO A 154 9.45 -3.20 -5.00
N PHE A 155 8.14 -3.12 -4.72
CA PHE A 155 7.55 -1.99 -4.02
C PHE A 155 8.16 -1.82 -2.62
N VAL A 156 8.79 -0.69 -2.37
CA VAL A 156 9.31 -0.35 -1.04
C VAL A 156 8.19 0.24 -0.21
N GLY A 157 7.58 1.31 -0.70
CA GLY A 157 6.48 2.03 -0.09
C GLY A 157 6.88 2.79 1.18
N ARG A 158 5.92 3.53 1.73
CA ARG A 158 6.07 4.14 3.05
C ARG A 158 6.13 3.04 4.11
N LYS A 159 7.09 3.16 5.02
CA LYS A 159 7.19 2.25 6.16
C LYS A 159 6.06 2.51 7.16
N THR A 160 5.23 1.50 7.40
CA THR A 160 4.12 1.53 8.35
C THR A 160 4.26 0.41 9.40
N TYR A 161 3.66 0.63 10.57
CA TYR A 161 3.75 -0.26 11.72
C TYR A 161 2.35 -0.56 12.26
N LEU A 162 2.16 -1.79 12.75
CA LEU A 162 0.98 -2.17 13.50
C LEU A 162 1.02 -1.53 14.90
N ILE A 163 -0.15 -1.28 15.49
CA ILE A 163 -0.25 -0.72 16.86
C ILE A 163 0.46 -1.62 17.87
N SER A 164 0.37 -2.94 17.72
CA SER A 164 1.05 -3.92 18.58
C SER A 164 2.57 -3.75 18.53
N GLU A 165 3.14 -3.58 17.34
CA GLU A 165 4.58 -3.35 17.16
C GLU A 165 5.02 -2.04 17.83
N ILE A 166 4.19 -1.00 17.73
CA ILE A 166 4.46 0.28 18.40
C ILE A 166 4.39 0.12 19.93
N ARG A 167 3.39 -0.59 20.46
CA ARG A 167 3.28 -0.87 21.90
C ARG A 167 4.50 -1.63 22.42
N GLU A 168 4.95 -2.64 21.69
CA GLU A 168 6.18 -3.38 22.04
C GLU A 168 7.42 -2.49 22.03
N MET A 169 7.54 -1.58 21.05
CA MET A 169 8.62 -0.58 21.03
C MET A 169 8.55 0.37 22.24
N ILE A 170 7.33 0.74 22.67
CA ILE A 170 7.11 1.60 23.84
C ILE A 170 7.47 0.89 25.14
N ASP A 171 7.15 -0.40 25.26
CA ASP A 171 7.39 -1.17 26.47
C ASP A 171 8.87 -1.58 26.58
N SER A 172 9.52 -1.86 25.46
CA SER A 172 10.94 -2.21 25.40
C SER A 172 11.90 -1.01 25.41
N GLY A 173 11.38 0.22 25.26
CA GLY A 173 12.19 1.44 25.18
C GLY A 173 13.07 1.53 23.93
N LYS A 174 12.81 0.71 22.90
CA LYS A 174 13.57 0.67 21.65
C LYS A 174 12.76 1.32 20.52
N PRO A 175 13.09 2.55 20.10
CA PRO A 175 12.33 3.23 19.05
C PRO A 175 12.49 2.52 17.69
N PRO A 176 11.53 2.69 16.76
CA PRO A 176 11.64 2.16 15.41
C PRO A 176 12.92 2.65 14.73
N LYS A 177 13.62 1.74 14.02
CA LYS A 177 14.79 2.10 13.21
C LYS A 177 14.39 3.15 12.18
N ARG A 178 15.01 4.34 12.24
CA ARG A 178 14.87 5.41 11.25
C ARG A 178 15.22 4.87 9.86
N THR A 179 14.26 4.90 8.95
CA THR A 179 14.53 4.82 7.51
C THR A 179 14.99 6.20 7.05
N LYS A 180 16.05 6.26 6.24
CA LYS A 180 16.53 7.51 5.64
C LYS A 180 15.47 8.04 4.68
N THR A 181 14.57 8.89 5.16
CA THR A 181 13.93 9.89 4.30
C THR A 181 15.03 10.89 3.97
N SER A 182 15.28 11.10 2.68
CA SER A 182 16.23 12.11 2.21
C SER A 182 15.98 13.44 2.92
N GLU A 183 17.02 13.90 3.63
CA GLU A 183 17.18 15.27 4.14
C GLU A 183 16.11 15.82 5.10
N VAL A 184 15.98 15.24 6.30
CA VAL A 184 15.65 16.06 7.49
C VAL A 184 16.49 15.59 8.68
N PRO A 185 17.37 16.44 9.26
CA PRO A 185 18.09 16.10 10.47
C PRO A 185 17.16 16.23 11.68
N MET A 186 16.30 15.25 11.93
CA MET A 186 15.44 15.23 13.12
C MET A 186 16.28 14.85 14.35
N ASP A 187 16.38 15.76 15.31
CA ASP A 187 16.66 15.39 16.69
C ASP A 187 15.29 15.02 17.27
N MET A 188 15.05 13.74 17.58
CA MET A 188 13.74 13.27 18.06
C MET A 188 13.53 13.85 19.47
N PRO A 189 12.36 14.43 19.80
CA PRO A 189 12.04 14.64 21.20
C PRO A 189 12.01 13.28 21.91
N LYS A 190 12.35 13.28 23.21
CA LYS A 190 12.43 12.05 24.00
C LYS A 190 11.11 11.29 23.91
N PHE A 191 11.19 10.02 23.54
CA PHE A 191 10.08 9.10 23.31
C PHE A 191 9.10 9.01 24.51
N ASP A 192 9.56 9.36 25.71
CA ASP A 192 8.75 9.47 26.94
C ASP A 192 7.59 10.46 26.84
N ILE A 193 7.72 11.53 26.03
CA ILE A 193 6.63 12.50 25.80
C ILE A 193 5.55 11.87 24.91
N CYS A 194 5.94 11.05 23.93
CA CYS A 194 5.02 10.34 23.04
C CYS A 194 4.20 9.29 23.82
N LYS A 195 4.80 8.64 24.82
CA LYS A 195 4.16 7.64 25.69
C LYS A 195 2.99 8.21 26.50
N LYS A 196 3.04 9.49 26.90
CA LYS A 196 1.97 10.16 27.64
C LYS A 196 0.76 10.50 26.78
N VAL A 197 0.98 10.85 25.51
CA VAL A 197 -0.08 11.29 24.59
C VAL A 197 -0.83 10.09 24.01
N ALA A 198 -0.13 9.01 23.66
CA ALA A 198 -0.73 7.78 23.11
C ALA A 198 -1.68 7.05 24.08
N ASN A 199 -1.53 7.28 25.39
CA ASN A 199 -2.33 6.65 26.44
C ASN A 199 -3.58 7.46 26.85
N LYS A 200 -3.87 8.60 26.19
CA LYS A 200 -5.12 9.35 26.44
C LYS A 200 -6.24 8.84 25.53
N SER A 201 -7.37 8.47 26.12
CA SER A 201 -8.62 8.14 25.42
C SER A 201 -9.33 9.43 24.96
N SER A 202 -10.04 9.39 23.83
CA SER A 202 -10.88 10.50 23.35
C SER A 202 -12.32 10.05 23.31
N GLU A 203 -13.19 10.82 23.95
CA GLU A 203 -14.65 10.63 23.86
C GLU A 203 -15.25 11.21 22.56
N ASP A 204 -14.59 12.19 21.91
CA ASP A 204 -15.17 12.97 20.80
C ASP A 204 -14.40 12.89 19.45
N GLY A 205 -13.60 11.84 19.25
CA GLY A 205 -12.92 11.60 17.97
C GLY A 205 -11.87 12.65 17.56
N LYS A 206 -11.48 13.57 18.44
CA LYS A 206 -10.35 14.51 18.24
C LYS A 206 -9.61 14.75 19.54
N ILE A 207 -8.44 14.12 19.71
CA ILE A 207 -7.47 14.54 20.72
C ILE A 207 -6.45 15.44 20.06
N THR A 208 -6.42 16.71 20.45
CA THR A 208 -5.27 17.60 20.25
C THR A 208 -4.62 17.80 21.61
N VAL A 209 -3.55 17.05 21.90
CA VAL A 209 -2.73 17.31 23.09
C VAL A 209 -1.51 18.08 22.63
N THR A 210 -1.38 19.32 23.11
CA THR A 210 -0.19 20.16 22.95
C THR A 210 0.52 20.24 24.30
N GLU A 211 1.57 19.45 24.50
CA GLU A 211 2.43 19.57 25.68
C GLU A 211 3.64 20.43 25.31
N VAL A 212 3.82 21.55 26.03
CA VAL A 212 4.92 22.51 25.83
C VAL A 212 5.90 22.32 26.99
N ASN A 213 7.15 21.94 26.69
CA ASN A 213 8.22 21.98 27.68
C ASN A 213 9.11 23.23 27.49
N LYS A 214 9.90 23.59 28.51
CA LYS A 214 10.66 24.87 28.62
C LYS A 214 11.74 25.11 27.53
N LYS A 215 11.91 24.21 26.55
CA LYS A 215 12.86 24.35 25.44
C LYS A 215 12.22 24.00 24.08
N ASP A 216 11.08 24.61 23.81
CA ASP A 216 10.44 24.70 22.48
C ASP A 216 10.09 23.35 21.80
N GLU A 217 9.90 22.27 22.57
CA GLU A 217 9.35 21.03 22.03
C GLU A 217 7.82 21.06 22.10
N PHE A 218 7.19 20.96 20.94
CA PHE A 218 5.74 20.85 20.80
C PHE A 218 5.42 19.46 20.25
N THR A 219 4.60 18.70 20.98
CA THR A 219 4.03 17.45 20.49
C THR A 219 2.56 17.70 20.20
N THR A 220 2.11 17.39 18.99
CA THR A 220 0.70 17.45 18.57
C THR A 220 0.30 16.07 18.07
N ALA A 221 -0.55 15.37 18.80
CA ALA A 221 -1.30 14.26 18.23
C ALA A 221 -2.57 14.83 17.60
N THR A 222 -2.91 14.36 16.40
CA THR A 222 -4.18 14.65 15.73
C THR A 222 -4.82 13.34 15.35
N TYR A 223 -6.04 13.13 15.80
CA TYR A 223 -6.91 12.05 15.37
C TYR A 223 -7.80 12.60 14.25
N GLY A 224 -7.73 12.00 13.06
CA GLY A 224 -8.63 12.28 11.94
C GLY A 224 -9.60 11.13 11.72
N GLU A 225 -10.77 11.42 11.13
CA GLU A 225 -11.85 10.45 10.84
C GLU A 225 -11.38 9.21 10.06
N ASP A 226 -10.29 9.32 9.30
CA ASP A 226 -9.78 8.26 8.41
C ASP A 226 -8.89 7.22 9.10
N SER A 227 -9.17 6.82 10.34
CA SER A 227 -8.38 5.81 11.07
C SER A 227 -6.90 6.16 11.28
N VAL A 228 -6.45 7.40 11.02
CA VAL A 228 -5.04 7.81 11.17
C VAL A 228 -4.84 8.73 12.37
N THR A 229 -4.02 8.31 13.33
CA THR A 229 -3.46 9.19 14.36
C THR A 229 -2.11 9.72 13.87
N THR A 230 -1.97 11.02 13.67
CA THR A 230 -0.67 11.62 13.31
C THR A 230 -0.09 12.37 14.48
N LEU A 231 1.14 12.04 14.86
CA LEU A 231 1.92 12.66 15.91
C LEU A 231 3.01 13.52 15.28
N ALA A 232 2.80 14.83 15.29
CA ALA A 232 3.80 15.81 14.93
C ALA A 232 4.61 16.22 16.16
N CYS A 233 5.93 16.30 16.00
CA CYS A 233 6.90 16.64 17.02
C CYS A 233 7.81 17.74 16.47
N LYS A 234 7.74 18.96 17.02
CA LYS A 234 8.51 20.12 16.56
C LYS A 234 9.51 20.55 17.62
N ARG A 235 10.76 20.84 17.20
CA ARG A 235 11.81 21.44 18.04
C ARG A 235 12.53 22.54 17.25
N GLY A 236 12.33 23.81 17.64
CA GLY A 236 12.79 24.95 16.84
C GLY A 236 12.13 24.98 15.45
N SER A 237 12.92 25.05 14.37
CA SER A 237 12.42 25.02 12.98
C SER A 237 12.18 23.61 12.42
N LYS A 238 12.50 22.56 13.18
CA LYS A 238 12.45 21.16 12.71
C LYS A 238 11.16 20.49 13.14
N THR A 239 10.52 19.78 12.21
CA THR A 239 9.28 19.01 12.46
C THR A 239 9.50 17.54 12.10
N SER A 240 9.00 16.65 12.95
CA SER A 240 8.95 15.20 12.78
C SER A 240 7.49 14.76 12.78
N MET A 241 7.09 13.82 11.92
CA MET A 241 5.72 13.30 11.90
C MET A 241 5.74 11.77 12.00
N LEU A 242 4.86 11.23 12.84
CA LEU A 242 4.67 9.80 13.03
C LEU A 242 3.18 9.49 12.90
N SER A 243 2.77 8.77 11.86
CA SER A 243 1.37 8.40 11.65
C SER A 243 1.13 6.95 12.10
N PHE A 244 0.06 6.73 12.84
CA PHE A 244 -0.45 5.46 13.32
C PHE A 244 -1.82 5.21 12.68
N PHE A 245 -2.17 3.96 12.40
CA PHE A 245 -3.50 3.60 11.90
C PHE A 245 -4.25 2.79 12.95
N ARG A 246 -5.45 3.24 13.35
CA ARG A 246 -6.43 2.51 14.16
C ARG A 246 -7.54 2.03 13.25
N TYR A 247 -7.47 0.76 12.87
CA TYR A 247 -8.65 0.06 12.38
C TYR A 247 -9.31 -0.56 13.61
N ASP A 248 -10.60 -0.26 13.80
CA ASP A 248 -11.43 -0.89 14.82
C ASP A 248 -11.72 -2.35 14.45
#